data_AF-A0AAE0F8T4-F1
#
_entry.id   AF-A0AAE0F8T4-F1
#
_cell.length_a   1.000
_cell.length_b   1.000
_cell.length_c   1.000
_cell.angle_alpha   90.00
_cell.angle_beta   90.00
_cell.angle_gamma   90.00
#
_symmetry.space_group_name_H-M   'P 1'
#
loop_
_entity.id
_entity.type
_entity.pdbx_description
1 polymer ?
#
loop_
_entity_poly.entity_id
_entity_poly.type
_entity_poly.pdbx_seq_one_letter_code
_entity_poly.pdbx_strand_id
1 'polypeptide(L)'
;MSAQNLLVRKSGIYHCVLSFGFFAQAAYISCVTPSGDVNLTVSYARYSENGKEISVARRNAFRVDVVSLVYLFLVASSMQHAAQGLCHIIHRTRVIEHYETFGVFWLRWIDYLLTAPVMMIVVGVMNGIYDVYSLLALFGSQLLTIALGVLSDVCLAIFRAPETPSKRIDGSSPRSGRHADTVRAVMCLMWAFLFPVNAFASYCYEGRVCLYVAEVAWGLVMYFALSMWMSRDGFRVLVLRVHSSRTEDMKWLAKRFAVAAILPCVYAWAIIFATFAIAVNGSEGEPPEYVYAINVVTMLLFLGPFPYFHFMSILSMDNAFRLRMRCETGHATFGFFSKSALAWLVYWGVRRIQEDVVVS
;
A
#
# COMPACT_ATOMS: atom_id res chain seq x y z
N MET A 1 8.44 -36.66 1.13
CA MET A 1 8.23 -35.20 0.99
C MET A 1 8.40 -34.55 2.36
N SER A 2 9.31 -33.58 2.53
CA SER A 2 9.50 -32.95 3.85
C SER A 2 8.26 -32.17 4.30
N ALA A 3 8.05 -32.00 5.61
CA ALA A 3 6.89 -31.29 6.14
C ALA A 3 6.80 -29.84 5.61
N GLN A 4 7.94 -29.18 5.38
CA GLN A 4 8.01 -27.84 4.78
C GLN A 4 7.53 -27.83 3.32
N ASN A 5 7.93 -28.84 2.52
CA ASN A 5 7.45 -28.97 1.13
C ASN A 5 5.93 -29.10 1.06
N LEU A 6 5.33 -29.88 1.97
CA LEU A 6 3.88 -29.99 2.05
C LEU A 6 3.23 -28.65 2.42
N LEU A 7 3.79 -27.92 3.39
CA LEU A 7 3.28 -26.61 3.82
C LEU A 7 3.34 -25.57 2.70
N VAL A 8 4.46 -25.48 1.98
CA VAL A 8 4.60 -24.54 0.85
C VAL A 8 3.65 -24.92 -0.28
N ARG A 9 3.49 -26.22 -0.59
CA ARG A 9 2.51 -26.67 -1.58
C ARG A 9 1.08 -26.29 -1.20
N LYS A 10 0.69 -26.52 0.06
CA LYS A 10 -0.64 -26.12 0.57
C LYS A 10 -0.84 -24.61 0.49
N SER A 11 0.17 -23.83 0.86
CA SER A 11 0.14 -22.37 0.69
C SER A 11 0.00 -21.99 -0.79
N GLY A 12 0.72 -22.64 -1.71
CA GLY A 12 0.59 -22.36 -3.14
C GLY A 12 -0.83 -22.59 -3.67
N ILE A 13 -1.45 -23.73 -3.32
CA ILE A 13 -2.85 -24.01 -3.67
C ILE A 13 -3.78 -22.95 -3.06
N TYR A 14 -3.55 -22.58 -1.80
CA TYR A 14 -4.32 -21.55 -1.12
C TYR A 14 -4.26 -20.19 -1.85
N HIS A 15 -3.07 -19.75 -2.28
CA HIS A 15 -2.95 -18.53 -3.09
C HIS A 15 -3.65 -18.63 -4.44
N CYS A 16 -3.63 -19.79 -5.11
CA CYS A 16 -4.41 -20.00 -6.33
C CYS A 16 -5.93 -19.88 -6.09
N VAL A 17 -6.43 -20.41 -4.97
CA VAL A 17 -7.86 -20.27 -4.59
C VAL A 17 -8.22 -18.80 -4.35
N LEU A 18 -7.38 -18.06 -3.62
CA LEU A 18 -7.59 -16.63 -3.40
C LEU A 18 -7.55 -15.82 -4.70
N SER A 19 -6.62 -16.14 -5.59
CA SER A 19 -6.52 -15.52 -6.92
C SER A 19 -7.79 -15.67 -7.73
N PHE A 20 -8.34 -16.89 -7.77
CA PHE A 20 -9.63 -17.16 -8.41
C PHE A 20 -10.76 -16.36 -7.75
N GLY A 21 -10.81 -16.33 -6.40
CA GLY A 21 -11.81 -15.56 -5.67
C GLY A 21 -11.75 -14.05 -5.98
N PHE A 22 -10.56 -13.48 -6.11
CA PHE A 22 -10.40 -12.08 -6.53
C PHE A 22 -10.84 -11.84 -7.97
N PHE A 23 -10.46 -12.74 -8.89
CA PHE A 23 -10.82 -12.62 -10.30
C PHE A 23 -12.33 -12.72 -10.51
N ALA A 24 -12.99 -13.68 -9.86
CA ALA A 24 -14.43 -13.86 -9.93
C ALA A 24 -15.19 -12.62 -9.42
N GLN A 25 -14.74 -12.03 -8.32
CA GLN A 25 -15.30 -10.78 -7.79
C GLN A 25 -15.08 -9.60 -8.74
N ALA A 26 -13.86 -9.46 -9.28
CA ALA A 26 -13.55 -8.41 -10.24
C ALA A 26 -14.45 -8.51 -11.48
N ALA A 27 -14.57 -9.70 -12.07
CA ALA A 27 -15.42 -9.96 -13.23
C ALA A 27 -16.90 -9.67 -12.94
N TYR A 28 -17.41 -10.12 -11.78
CA TYR A 28 -18.79 -9.85 -11.39
C TYR A 28 -19.05 -8.35 -11.25
N ILE A 29 -18.21 -7.64 -10.48
CA ILE A 29 -18.37 -6.21 -10.23
C ILE A 29 -18.27 -5.42 -11.53
N SER A 30 -17.32 -5.74 -12.43
CA SER A 30 -17.21 -5.04 -13.71
C SER A 30 -18.40 -5.27 -14.65
N CYS A 31 -19.05 -6.43 -14.57
CA CYS A 31 -20.17 -6.76 -15.47
C CYS A 31 -21.52 -6.29 -14.94
N VAL A 32 -21.71 -6.24 -13.62
CA VAL A 32 -23.03 -6.01 -13.00
C VAL A 32 -23.16 -4.60 -12.43
N THR A 33 -22.05 -3.96 -12.07
CA THR A 33 -22.09 -2.64 -11.42
C THR A 33 -22.10 -1.54 -12.47
N PRO A 34 -23.09 -0.64 -12.45
CA PRO A 34 -23.07 0.58 -13.26
C PRO A 34 -21.88 1.49 -12.90
N SER A 35 -21.56 2.48 -13.74
CA SER A 35 -20.47 3.41 -13.44
C SER A 35 -20.76 4.24 -12.18
N GLY A 36 -19.75 4.33 -11.32
CA GLY A 36 -19.75 5.18 -10.12
C GLY A 36 -18.97 6.46 -10.39
N ASP A 37 -19.43 7.25 -11.37
CA ASP A 37 -18.75 8.47 -11.81
C ASP A 37 -18.81 9.56 -10.74
N VAL A 38 -17.64 9.98 -10.26
CA VAL A 38 -17.48 11.08 -9.31
C VAL A 38 -16.57 12.16 -9.89
N ASN A 39 -16.95 13.43 -9.70
CA ASN A 39 -16.12 14.56 -10.09
C ASN A 39 -15.17 14.92 -8.95
N LEU A 40 -13.87 14.76 -9.17
CA LEU A 40 -12.87 15.26 -8.24
C LEU A 40 -12.68 16.76 -8.43
N THR A 41 -12.49 17.46 -7.32
CA THR A 41 -12.44 18.92 -7.28
C THR A 41 -11.07 19.43 -6.85
N VAL A 42 -10.72 20.62 -7.32
CA VAL A 42 -9.56 21.37 -6.82
C VAL A 42 -10.07 22.69 -6.25
N SER A 43 -9.66 22.98 -5.03
CA SER A 43 -9.92 24.26 -4.38
C SER A 43 -8.83 25.28 -4.74
N TYR A 44 -9.23 26.51 -5.06
CA TYR A 44 -8.31 27.60 -5.38
C TYR A 44 -8.82 28.94 -4.86
N ALA A 45 -7.89 29.85 -4.58
CA ALA A 45 -8.19 31.19 -4.12
C ALA A 45 -8.78 32.03 -5.28
N ARG A 46 -9.91 32.69 -5.02
CA ARG A 46 -10.55 33.62 -5.95
C ARG A 46 -10.77 34.96 -5.24
N TYR A 47 -10.44 36.05 -5.90
CA TYR A 47 -10.83 37.36 -5.42
C TYR A 47 -12.35 37.55 -5.57
N SER A 48 -12.98 38.08 -4.53
CA SER A 48 -14.35 38.59 -4.58
C SER A 48 -14.46 39.70 -5.62
N GLU A 49 -15.64 39.91 -6.21
CA GLU A 49 -15.87 40.92 -7.26
C GLU A 49 -15.42 42.33 -6.84
N ASN A 50 -15.44 42.62 -5.53
CA ASN A 50 -15.02 43.89 -4.95
C ASN A 50 -13.50 43.99 -4.68
N GLY A 51 -12.71 42.95 -4.99
CA GLY A 51 -11.25 42.91 -4.84
C GLY A 51 -10.71 42.91 -3.41
N LYS A 52 -11.58 42.93 -2.39
CA LYS A 52 -11.19 43.10 -0.97
C LYS A 52 -11.07 41.80 -0.18
N GLU A 53 -11.62 40.70 -0.69
CA GLU A 53 -11.64 39.42 0.02
C GLU A 53 -11.19 38.28 -0.90
N ILE A 54 -10.49 37.31 -0.31
CA ILE A 54 -10.12 36.05 -0.95
C ILE A 54 -11.12 35.00 -0.47
N SER A 55 -11.90 34.45 -1.40
CA SER A 55 -12.80 33.32 -1.14
C SER A 55 -12.23 32.03 -1.75
N VAL A 56 -12.68 30.89 -1.23
CA VAL A 56 -12.31 29.58 -1.77
C VAL A 56 -13.31 29.21 -2.86
N ALA A 57 -12.83 29.09 -4.10
CA ALA A 57 -13.59 28.55 -5.21
C ALA A 57 -13.22 27.09 -5.47
N ARG A 58 -14.18 26.28 -5.92
CA ARG A 58 -13.93 24.89 -6.37
C ARG A 58 -14.21 24.77 -7.85
N ARG A 59 -13.38 23.97 -8.54
CA ARG A 59 -13.62 23.53 -9.92
C ARG A 59 -13.47 22.03 -10.01
N ASN A 60 -14.21 21.42 -10.93
CA ASN A 60 -13.98 20.04 -11.31
C ASN A 60 -12.62 19.93 -12.00
N ALA A 61 -11.79 19.01 -11.53
CA ALA A 61 -10.48 18.72 -12.10
C ALA A 61 -10.57 17.57 -13.10
N PHE A 62 -11.08 16.42 -12.65
CA PHE A 62 -11.27 15.23 -13.48
C PHE A 62 -12.37 14.34 -12.92
N ARG A 63 -12.95 13.50 -13.78
CA ARG A 63 -13.96 12.51 -13.41
C ARG A 63 -13.28 11.16 -13.20
N VAL A 64 -13.65 10.46 -12.13
CA VAL A 64 -13.16 9.13 -11.80
C VAL A 64 -14.34 8.20 -11.58
N ASP A 65 -14.28 7.02 -12.19
CA ASP A 65 -15.20 5.93 -11.90
C ASP A 65 -14.66 5.10 -10.72
N VAL A 66 -15.38 5.14 -9.60
CA VAL A 66 -15.00 4.40 -8.38
C VAL A 66 -15.04 2.88 -8.60
N VAL A 67 -15.92 2.40 -9.47
CA VAL A 67 -16.04 0.96 -9.79
C VAL A 67 -14.79 0.47 -10.52
N SER A 68 -14.24 1.26 -11.44
CA SER A 68 -12.96 0.98 -12.09
C SER A 68 -11.79 0.88 -11.10
N LEU A 69 -11.77 1.71 -10.05
CA LEU A 69 -10.76 1.60 -8.99
C LEU A 69 -10.91 0.31 -8.17
N VAL A 70 -12.15 -0.12 -7.91
CA VAL A 70 -12.44 -1.41 -7.26
C VAL A 70 -11.96 -2.58 -8.11
N TYR A 71 -12.30 -2.57 -9.39
CA TYR A 71 -11.83 -3.56 -10.35
C TYR A 71 -10.29 -3.63 -10.37
N LEU A 72 -9.62 -2.47 -10.42
CA LEU A 72 -8.16 -2.38 -10.47
C LEU A 72 -7.49 -3.10 -9.29
N PHE A 73 -7.90 -2.83 -8.04
CA PHE A 73 -7.25 -3.45 -6.90
C PHE A 73 -7.56 -4.95 -6.78
N LEU A 74 -8.74 -5.41 -7.23
CA LEU A 74 -9.09 -6.84 -7.23
C LEU A 74 -8.28 -7.61 -8.27
N VAL A 75 -8.15 -7.08 -9.49
CA VAL A 75 -7.34 -7.72 -10.55
C VAL A 75 -5.86 -7.73 -10.18
N ALA A 76 -5.33 -6.62 -9.66
CA ALA A 76 -3.94 -6.55 -9.21
C ALA A 76 -3.64 -7.64 -8.15
N SER A 77 -4.50 -7.79 -7.14
CA SER A 77 -4.34 -8.85 -6.14
C SER A 77 -4.57 -10.25 -6.71
N SER A 78 -5.50 -10.43 -7.65
CA SER A 78 -5.68 -11.71 -8.34
C SER A 78 -4.39 -12.15 -9.04
N MET A 79 -3.75 -11.25 -9.80
CA MET A 79 -2.51 -11.51 -10.52
C MET A 79 -1.36 -11.83 -9.57
N GLN A 80 -1.21 -11.06 -8.49
CA GLN A 80 -0.16 -11.31 -7.51
C GLN A 80 -0.34 -12.66 -6.80
N HIS A 81 -1.56 -13.00 -6.39
CA HIS A 81 -1.85 -14.28 -5.77
C HIS A 81 -1.66 -15.46 -6.75
N ALA A 82 -1.97 -15.29 -8.04
CA ALA A 82 -1.67 -16.29 -9.06
C ALA A 82 -0.15 -16.51 -9.17
N ALA A 83 0.62 -15.43 -9.27
CA ALA A 83 2.08 -15.49 -9.37
C ALA A 83 2.70 -16.14 -8.13
N GLN A 84 2.25 -15.76 -6.93
CA GLN A 84 2.70 -16.37 -5.68
C GLN A 84 2.33 -17.85 -5.59
N GLY A 85 1.09 -18.21 -5.92
CA GLY A 85 0.61 -19.59 -5.90
C GLY A 85 1.41 -20.47 -6.85
N LEU A 86 1.65 -20.00 -8.07
CA LEU A 86 2.45 -20.70 -9.08
C LEU A 86 3.90 -20.87 -8.63
N CYS A 87 4.52 -19.81 -8.09
CA CYS A 87 5.87 -19.88 -7.52
C CYS A 87 5.96 -20.91 -6.38
N HIS A 88 4.99 -20.94 -5.48
CA HIS A 88 4.92 -21.91 -4.39
C HIS A 88 4.67 -23.34 -4.88
N ILE A 89 4.06 -23.55 -6.03
CA ILE A 89 3.83 -24.90 -6.58
C ILE A 89 5.04 -25.37 -7.39
N ILE A 90 5.57 -24.56 -8.29
CA ILE A 90 6.65 -24.92 -9.23
C ILE A 90 8.03 -24.82 -8.57
N HIS A 91 8.29 -23.76 -7.82
CA HIS A 91 9.63 -23.44 -7.29
C HIS A 91 9.73 -23.67 -5.77
N ARG A 92 9.06 -24.70 -5.25
CA ARG A 92 8.99 -25.05 -3.82
C ARG A 92 10.32 -24.96 -3.07
N THR A 93 11.35 -25.63 -3.59
CA THR A 93 12.67 -25.68 -2.93
C THR A 93 13.28 -24.29 -2.77
N ARG A 94 13.23 -23.47 -3.84
CA ARG A 94 13.73 -22.08 -3.80
C ARG A 94 12.93 -21.20 -2.84
N VAL A 95 11.62 -21.43 -2.78
CA VAL A 95 10.75 -20.72 -1.82
C VAL A 95 11.15 -21.06 -0.39
N ILE A 96 11.34 -22.34 -0.07
CA ILE A 96 11.80 -22.77 1.26
C ILE A 96 13.15 -22.14 1.60
N GLU A 97 14.13 -22.25 0.72
CA GLU A 97 15.47 -21.66 0.89
C GLU A 97 15.39 -20.14 1.12
N HIS A 98 14.55 -19.44 0.36
CA HIS A 98 14.35 -18.00 0.52
C HIS A 98 13.73 -17.64 1.88
N TYR A 99 12.73 -18.41 2.34
CA TYR A 99 12.09 -18.21 3.63
C TYR A 99 12.99 -18.56 4.82
N GLU A 100 13.91 -19.50 4.64
CA GLU A 100 14.91 -19.83 5.65
C GLU A 100 16.01 -18.76 5.71
N THR A 101 16.41 -18.23 4.55
CA THR A 101 17.49 -17.24 4.42
C THR A 101 17.05 -15.84 4.84
N PHE A 102 15.96 -15.33 4.27
CA PHE A 102 15.51 -13.95 4.47
C PHE A 102 14.27 -13.89 5.36
N GLY A 103 13.38 -14.89 5.24
CA GLY A 103 12.15 -14.97 6.02
C GLY A 103 11.16 -13.83 5.73
N VAL A 104 11.19 -13.30 4.51
CA VAL A 104 10.34 -12.22 4.00
C VAL A 104 9.70 -12.68 2.70
N PHE A 105 8.50 -12.16 2.40
CA PHE A 105 7.83 -12.38 1.13
C PHE A 105 7.62 -11.09 0.34
N TRP A 106 8.48 -10.85 -0.66
CA TRP A 106 8.51 -9.59 -1.40
C TRP A 106 7.27 -9.30 -2.26
N LEU A 107 6.64 -10.34 -2.84
CA LEU A 107 5.47 -10.13 -3.70
C LEU A 107 4.26 -9.58 -2.93
N ARG A 108 4.15 -9.85 -1.62
CA ARG A 108 3.10 -9.26 -0.75
C ARG A 108 3.22 -7.74 -0.72
N TRP A 109 4.43 -7.24 -0.51
CA TRP A 109 4.68 -5.80 -0.44
C TRP A 109 4.41 -5.10 -1.76
N ILE A 110 4.71 -5.75 -2.89
CA ILE A 110 4.40 -5.21 -4.22
C ILE A 110 2.87 -5.06 -4.41
N ASP A 111 2.08 -6.07 -4.04
CA ASP A 111 0.60 -5.96 -4.07
C ASP A 111 0.12 -4.81 -3.19
N TYR A 112 0.63 -4.70 -1.96
CA TYR A 112 0.13 -3.70 -1.01
C TYR A 112 0.54 -2.27 -1.37
N LEU A 113 1.73 -2.08 -1.97
CA LEU A 113 2.16 -0.78 -2.49
C LEU A 113 1.25 -0.27 -3.60
N LEU A 114 0.65 -1.16 -4.38
CA LEU A 114 -0.27 -0.80 -5.45
C LEU A 114 -1.72 -0.70 -4.96
N THR A 115 -2.19 -1.70 -4.22
CA THR A 115 -3.62 -1.87 -3.93
C THR A 115 -4.09 -1.07 -2.73
N ALA A 116 -3.32 -1.00 -1.65
CA ALA A 116 -3.77 -0.31 -0.43
C ALA A 116 -3.99 1.21 -0.65
N PRO A 117 -3.10 1.94 -1.36
CA PRO A 117 -3.35 3.35 -1.64
C PRO A 117 -4.59 3.60 -2.52
N VAL A 118 -4.84 2.74 -3.51
CA VAL A 118 -6.06 2.81 -4.35
C VAL A 118 -7.31 2.57 -3.50
N MET A 119 -7.28 1.57 -2.62
CA MET A 119 -8.37 1.32 -1.68
C MET A 119 -8.62 2.52 -0.76
N MET A 120 -7.57 3.21 -0.32
CA MET A 120 -7.69 4.39 0.52
C MET A 120 -8.34 5.57 -0.23
N ILE A 121 -8.03 5.75 -1.51
CA ILE A 121 -8.75 6.72 -2.36
C ILE A 121 -10.23 6.38 -2.44
N VAL A 122 -10.56 5.11 -2.69
CA VAL A 122 -11.95 4.64 -2.76
C VAL A 122 -12.68 4.94 -1.45
N VAL A 123 -12.09 4.62 -0.30
CA VAL A 123 -12.69 4.93 1.01
C VAL A 123 -12.89 6.44 1.20
N GLY A 124 -11.91 7.26 0.82
CA GLY A 124 -12.01 8.73 0.90
C GLY A 124 -13.14 9.28 0.04
N VAL A 125 -13.23 8.86 -1.23
CA VAL A 125 -14.28 9.28 -2.16
C VAL A 125 -15.66 8.86 -1.65
N MET A 126 -15.81 7.63 -1.14
CA MET A 126 -17.08 7.16 -0.56
C MET A 126 -17.48 7.91 0.72
N ASN A 127 -16.54 8.62 1.37
CA ASN A 127 -16.78 9.52 2.50
C ASN A 127 -16.98 10.99 2.08
N GLY A 128 -17.10 11.27 0.78
CA GLY A 128 -17.30 12.64 0.27
C GLY A 128 -16.02 13.46 0.15
N ILE A 129 -14.84 12.85 0.29
CA ILE A 129 -13.56 13.54 0.07
C ILE A 129 -13.30 13.55 -1.45
N TYR A 130 -13.68 14.65 -2.10
CA TYR A 130 -13.47 14.84 -3.54
C TYR A 130 -12.32 15.79 -3.88
N ASP A 131 -11.74 16.46 -2.88
CA ASP A 131 -10.59 17.33 -3.09
C ASP A 131 -9.34 16.51 -3.44
N VAL A 132 -8.75 16.82 -4.60
CA VAL A 132 -7.62 16.07 -5.15
C VAL A 132 -6.42 16.04 -4.20
N TYR A 133 -6.14 17.14 -3.49
CA TYR A 133 -5.01 17.21 -2.58
C TYR A 133 -5.21 16.35 -1.34
N SER A 134 -6.43 16.36 -0.81
CA SER A 134 -6.81 15.49 0.31
C SER A 134 -6.68 14.01 -0.06
N LEU A 135 -7.14 13.62 -1.25
CA LEU A 135 -7.00 12.26 -1.77
C LEU A 135 -5.52 11.88 -2.02
N LEU A 136 -4.70 12.82 -2.49
CA LEU A 136 -3.26 12.59 -2.65
C LEU A 136 -2.56 12.42 -1.30
N ALA A 137 -2.95 13.16 -0.28
CA ALA A 137 -2.45 13.00 1.08
C ALA A 137 -2.82 11.61 1.64
N LEU A 138 -4.06 11.15 1.45
CA LEU A 138 -4.49 9.80 1.83
C LEU A 138 -3.67 8.72 1.12
N PHE A 139 -3.49 8.87 -0.20
CA PHE A 139 -2.69 7.95 -1.02
C PHE A 139 -1.22 7.89 -0.55
N GLY A 140 -0.59 9.05 -0.36
CA GLY A 140 0.80 9.14 0.10
C GLY A 140 1.00 8.60 1.51
N SER A 141 0.05 8.83 2.42
CA SER A 141 0.07 8.28 3.78
C SER A 141 0.03 6.75 3.76
N GLN A 142 -0.79 6.17 2.88
CA GLN A 142 -0.86 4.72 2.75
C GLN A 142 0.42 4.15 2.11
N LEU A 143 0.99 4.82 1.10
CA LEU A 143 2.29 4.42 0.55
C LEU A 143 3.39 4.43 1.60
N LEU A 144 3.45 5.47 2.43
CA LEU A 144 4.44 5.59 3.49
C LEU A 144 4.29 4.48 4.54
N THR A 145 3.04 4.16 4.93
CA THR A 145 2.73 3.04 5.82
C THR A 145 3.34 1.74 5.31
N ILE A 146 3.07 1.42 4.03
CA ILE A 146 3.57 0.19 3.41
C ILE A 146 5.09 0.22 3.25
N ALA A 147 5.68 1.35 2.85
CA ALA A 147 7.12 1.51 2.70
C ALA A 147 7.88 1.30 4.03
N LEU A 148 7.35 1.79 5.15
CA LEU A 148 7.92 1.55 6.48
C LEU A 148 7.84 0.08 6.88
N GLY A 149 6.75 -0.61 6.52
CA GLY A 149 6.63 -2.07 6.66
C GLY A 149 7.69 -2.82 5.84
N VAL A 150 7.94 -2.41 4.59
CA VAL A 150 9.02 -2.95 3.75
C VAL A 150 10.39 -2.75 4.41
N LEU A 151 10.68 -1.54 4.90
CA LEU A 151 11.94 -1.24 5.57
C LEU A 151 12.15 -2.08 6.84
N SER A 152 11.07 -2.35 7.57
CA SER A 152 11.08 -3.28 8.70
C SER A 152 11.55 -4.67 8.26
N ASP A 153 10.92 -5.24 7.23
CA ASP A 153 11.27 -6.56 6.69
C ASP A 153 12.68 -6.60 6.06
N VAL A 154 13.13 -5.52 5.42
CA VAL A 154 14.51 -5.39 4.91
C VAL A 154 15.53 -5.50 6.05
N CYS A 155 15.32 -4.76 7.15
CA CYS A 155 16.23 -4.81 8.30
C CYS A 155 16.29 -6.22 8.90
N LEU A 156 15.15 -6.91 8.96
CA LEU A 156 15.04 -8.31 9.40
C LEU A 156 15.77 -9.28 8.46
N ALA A 157 15.60 -9.13 7.15
CA ALA A 157 16.25 -9.98 6.16
C ALA A 157 17.78 -9.83 6.21
N ILE A 158 18.27 -8.60 6.41
CA ILE A 158 19.71 -8.32 6.56
C ILE A 158 20.27 -8.99 7.82
N PHE A 159 19.56 -8.86 8.96
CA PHE A 159 19.97 -9.49 10.21
C PHE A 159 20.13 -11.02 10.06
N ARG A 160 19.29 -11.65 9.23
CA ARG A 160 19.24 -13.11 9.04
C ARG A 160 20.16 -13.67 7.97
N ALA A 161 20.64 -12.85 7.04
CA ALA A 161 21.43 -13.35 5.92
C ALA A 161 22.62 -14.19 6.46
N PRO A 162 22.86 -15.41 5.97
CA PRO A 162 23.97 -16.26 6.42
C PRO A 162 25.31 -15.58 6.13
N GLU A 163 26.34 -15.81 6.96
CA GLU A 163 27.69 -15.34 6.61
C GLU A 163 28.04 -16.00 5.28
N THR A 164 28.24 -15.21 4.23
CA THR A 164 29.06 -15.73 3.14
C THR A 164 30.40 -16.03 3.78
N PRO A 165 30.87 -17.29 3.83
CA PRO A 165 32.24 -17.53 4.25
C PRO A 165 33.09 -16.58 3.42
N SER A 166 33.96 -15.82 4.08
CA SER A 166 34.92 -15.00 3.35
C SER A 166 35.72 -15.97 2.50
N LYS A 167 35.27 -16.16 1.25
CA LYS A 167 36.18 -16.55 0.21
C LYS A 167 37.17 -15.41 0.22
N ARG A 168 38.34 -15.71 0.81
CA ARG A 168 39.60 -15.08 0.45
C ARG A 168 39.47 -14.72 -1.03
N ILE A 169 39.63 -13.42 -1.31
CA ILE A 169 39.44 -12.87 -2.65
C ILE A 169 40.60 -13.41 -3.48
N ASP A 170 40.47 -14.65 -3.92
CA ASP A 170 41.22 -15.22 -5.01
C ASP A 170 40.51 -14.65 -6.24
N GLY A 171 41.20 -13.80 -7.00
CA GLY A 171 40.66 -12.89 -8.01
C GLY A 171 39.96 -13.51 -9.22
N SER A 172 39.05 -14.47 -9.06
CA SER A 172 38.24 -15.01 -10.14
C SER A 172 36.91 -15.60 -9.65
N SER A 173 35.86 -14.77 -9.50
CA SER A 173 34.54 -15.04 -10.11
C SER A 173 33.49 -13.97 -9.74
N PRO A 174 32.63 -13.56 -10.70
CA PRO A 174 31.57 -12.58 -10.46
C PRO A 174 30.28 -13.30 -10.04
N ARG A 175 30.09 -13.58 -8.75
CA ARG A 175 28.80 -14.10 -8.24
C ARG A 175 28.16 -13.32 -7.10
N SER A 176 28.88 -12.42 -6.42
CA SER A 176 28.33 -11.59 -5.33
C SER A 176 27.49 -10.39 -5.78
N GLY A 177 27.53 -10.00 -7.06
CA GLY A 177 26.73 -8.89 -7.60
C GLY A 177 25.22 -9.16 -7.65
N ARG A 178 24.80 -10.42 -7.82
CA ARG A 178 23.40 -10.75 -8.18
C ARG A 178 22.36 -10.37 -7.12
N HIS A 179 22.68 -10.38 -5.83
CA HIS A 179 21.73 -9.98 -4.79
C HIS A 179 21.63 -8.46 -4.63
N ALA A 180 22.76 -7.74 -4.71
CA ALA A 180 22.77 -6.28 -4.78
C ALA A 180 22.07 -5.77 -6.06
N ASP A 181 22.15 -6.54 -7.14
CA ASP A 181 21.49 -6.24 -8.41
C ASP A 181 20.00 -6.59 -8.37
N THR A 182 19.59 -7.59 -7.59
CA THR A 182 18.16 -7.90 -7.36
C THR A 182 17.50 -6.81 -6.52
N VAL A 183 18.15 -6.36 -5.45
CA VAL A 183 17.66 -5.23 -4.63
C VAL A 183 17.66 -3.93 -5.45
N ARG A 184 18.72 -3.67 -6.24
CA ARG A 184 18.73 -2.54 -7.18
C ARG A 184 17.67 -2.66 -8.27
N ALA A 185 17.39 -3.86 -8.79
CA ALA A 185 16.36 -4.06 -9.80
C ALA A 185 14.95 -3.88 -9.22
N VAL A 186 14.70 -4.38 -8.01
CA VAL A 186 13.43 -4.13 -7.28
C VAL A 186 13.28 -2.64 -6.99
N MET A 187 14.34 -1.96 -6.58
CA MET A 187 14.33 -0.51 -6.37
C MET A 187 14.17 0.26 -7.69
N CYS A 188 14.84 -0.13 -8.78
CA CYS A 188 14.65 0.48 -10.09
C CYS A 188 13.25 0.23 -10.64
N LEU A 189 12.64 -0.92 -10.37
CA LEU A 189 11.24 -1.22 -10.73
C LEU A 189 10.26 -0.41 -9.88
N MET A 190 10.52 -0.25 -8.59
CA MET A 190 9.75 0.67 -7.72
C MET A 190 9.89 2.11 -8.20
N TRP A 191 11.09 2.55 -8.56
CA TRP A 191 11.35 3.86 -9.16
C TRP A 191 10.68 4.02 -10.52
N ALA A 192 10.69 3.00 -11.38
CA ALA A 192 10.05 3.02 -12.70
C ALA A 192 8.51 2.98 -12.63
N PHE A 193 7.93 2.42 -11.57
CA PHE A 193 6.49 2.48 -11.30
C PHE A 193 6.05 3.79 -10.65
N LEU A 194 6.96 4.50 -9.97
CA LEU A 194 6.69 5.82 -9.34
C LEU A 194 7.04 7.00 -10.26
N PHE A 195 7.91 6.80 -11.26
CA PHE A 195 8.27 7.80 -12.27
C PHE A 195 7.07 8.34 -13.11
N PRO A 196 6.03 7.54 -13.46
CA PRO A 196 4.85 8.05 -14.15
C PRO A 196 4.10 9.11 -13.34
N VAL A 197 4.18 9.08 -12.00
CA VAL A 197 3.56 10.09 -11.12
C VAL A 197 4.29 11.44 -11.23
N ASN A 198 5.62 11.41 -11.41
CA ASN A 198 6.43 12.62 -11.66
C ASN A 198 6.26 13.13 -13.10
N ALA A 199 6.14 12.25 -14.09
CA ALA A 199 5.89 12.64 -15.48
C ALA A 199 4.50 13.25 -15.66
N PHE A 200 3.48 12.77 -14.93
CA PHE A 200 2.15 13.36 -14.92
C PHE A 200 2.14 14.77 -14.30
N ALA A 201 2.98 15.02 -13.29
CA ALA A 201 3.16 16.35 -12.71
C ALA A 201 3.90 17.32 -13.67
N SER A 202 4.81 16.83 -14.50
CA SER A 202 5.50 17.64 -15.51
C SER A 202 4.69 17.87 -16.80
N TYR A 203 3.61 17.12 -17.06
CA TYR A 203 2.78 17.32 -18.26
C TYR A 203 1.69 18.39 -18.07
N CYS A 204 1.45 18.86 -16.84
CA CYS A 204 0.55 20.00 -16.55
C CYS A 204 1.27 21.36 -16.52
N TYR A 205 2.43 21.46 -17.17
CA TYR A 205 3.36 22.59 -17.06
C TYR A 205 3.25 23.58 -18.24
N GLU A 206 2.04 24.05 -18.55
CA GLU A 206 1.88 25.26 -19.37
C GLU A 206 1.01 26.30 -18.65
N GLY A 207 1.69 27.04 -17.75
CA GLY A 207 1.37 28.43 -17.44
C GLY A 207 0.28 28.71 -16.39
N ARG A 208 0.70 28.87 -15.12
CA ARG A 208 0.48 30.07 -14.25
C ARG A 208 0.71 29.77 -12.74
N VAL A 209 1.90 30.17 -12.27
CA VAL A 209 2.28 30.93 -11.04
C VAL A 209 1.82 30.46 -9.62
N CYS A 210 2.79 29.84 -8.92
CA CYS A 210 3.44 30.27 -7.64
C CYS A 210 2.81 30.12 -6.24
N LEU A 211 1.82 29.24 -5.99
CA LEU A 211 1.62 28.69 -4.63
C LEU A 211 1.71 27.15 -4.53
N TYR A 212 1.97 26.50 -5.66
CA TYR A 212 2.17 25.06 -5.76
C TYR A 212 3.45 24.56 -5.09
N VAL A 213 4.40 25.46 -4.81
CA VAL A 213 5.72 25.07 -4.35
C VAL A 213 5.73 24.72 -2.86
N ALA A 214 4.86 25.24 -1.99
CA ALA A 214 5.00 24.99 -0.55
C ALA A 214 4.40 23.65 -0.06
N GLU A 215 3.25 23.23 -0.60
CA GLU A 215 2.53 22.01 -0.18
C GLU A 215 3.02 20.78 -0.96
N VAL A 216 3.27 20.94 -2.26
CA VAL A 216 4.07 19.97 -3.02
C VAL A 216 5.50 20.00 -2.53
N ALA A 217 6.06 21.12 -2.02
CA ALA A 217 7.30 21.03 -1.23
C ALA A 217 7.08 20.30 0.07
N TRP A 218 6.00 20.37 0.84
CA TRP A 218 5.90 19.54 2.06
C TRP A 218 5.79 18.05 1.73
N GLY A 219 5.04 17.67 0.70
CA GLY A 219 5.02 16.30 0.16
C GLY A 219 6.37 15.91 -0.44
N LEU A 220 7.01 16.79 -1.19
CA LEU A 220 8.33 16.59 -1.81
C LEU A 220 9.48 16.72 -0.83
N VAL A 221 9.36 17.43 0.29
CA VAL A 221 10.32 17.68 1.41
C VAL A 221 10.13 16.60 2.45
N MET A 222 8.93 16.06 2.64
CA MET A 222 8.77 14.81 3.39
C MET A 222 9.27 13.66 2.53
N TYR A 223 8.96 13.62 1.23
CA TYR A 223 9.60 12.72 0.25
C TYR A 223 11.09 13.00 0.10
N PHE A 224 11.60 14.24 0.15
CA PHE A 224 13.04 14.58 0.04
C PHE A 224 13.74 14.43 1.38
N ALA A 225 13.06 14.52 2.51
CA ALA A 225 13.65 14.29 3.83
C ALA A 225 13.68 12.78 4.08
N LEU A 226 12.64 12.03 3.72
CA LEU A 226 12.67 10.57 3.65
C LEU A 226 13.67 10.11 2.59
N SER A 227 13.66 10.70 1.39
CA SER A 227 14.62 10.36 0.35
C SER A 227 16.01 10.87 0.67
N MET A 228 16.28 12.01 1.32
CA MET A 228 17.64 12.44 1.74
C MET A 228 18.13 11.60 2.91
N TRP A 229 17.26 11.31 3.88
CA TRP A 229 17.51 10.33 4.93
C TRP A 229 17.83 8.96 4.31
N MET A 230 17.19 8.61 3.18
CA MET A 230 17.45 7.38 2.43
C MET A 230 18.46 7.48 1.28
N SER A 231 18.98 8.65 0.88
CA SER A 231 19.69 8.79 -0.42
C SER A 231 21.13 9.21 -0.31
N ARG A 232 21.64 9.59 0.86
CA ARG A 232 23.09 9.58 1.03
C ARG A 232 23.51 9.15 2.41
N ASP A 233 23.26 9.89 3.47
CA ASP A 233 23.96 9.57 4.72
C ASP A 233 23.19 8.62 5.64
N GLY A 234 21.86 8.61 5.68
CA GLY A 234 21.12 7.64 6.49
C GLY A 234 21.06 6.24 5.87
N PHE A 235 20.93 6.13 4.54
CA PHE A 235 21.06 4.85 3.84
C PHE A 235 22.51 4.45 3.60
N ARG A 236 23.49 5.36 3.43
CA ARG A 236 24.91 4.95 3.51
C ARG A 236 25.27 4.56 4.92
N VAL A 237 24.80 5.22 5.98
CA VAL A 237 25.05 4.75 7.36
C VAL A 237 24.29 3.47 7.64
N LEU A 238 23.08 3.28 7.13
CA LEU A 238 22.36 2.00 7.18
C LEU A 238 23.14 0.95 6.41
N VAL A 239 23.45 1.13 5.13
CA VAL A 239 24.22 0.21 4.29
C VAL A 239 25.63 -0.03 4.82
N LEU A 240 26.32 0.99 5.35
CA LEU A 240 27.67 0.89 5.94
C LEU A 240 27.63 0.21 7.32
N ARG A 241 26.61 0.44 8.16
CA ARG A 241 26.36 -0.37 9.38
C ARG A 241 25.82 -1.76 9.06
N VAL A 242 25.03 -1.92 8.00
CA VAL A 242 24.52 -3.19 7.49
C VAL A 242 25.67 -4.03 6.93
N HIS A 243 26.70 -3.37 6.40
CA HIS A 243 27.93 -4.02 5.95
C HIS A 243 28.92 -4.27 7.10
N SER A 244 28.94 -3.43 8.14
CA SER A 244 29.90 -3.54 9.24
C SER A 244 29.38 -4.21 10.52
N SER A 245 28.07 -4.39 10.69
CA SER A 245 27.50 -4.85 11.95
C SER A 245 26.18 -5.61 11.73
N ARG A 246 26.25 -6.94 11.73
CA ARG A 246 25.11 -7.83 12.00
C ARG A 246 24.80 -7.81 13.50
N THR A 247 24.36 -6.66 13.99
CA THR A 247 24.12 -6.43 15.41
C THR A 247 22.64 -6.52 15.74
N GLU A 248 22.34 -6.70 17.03
CA GLU A 248 21.02 -6.53 17.63
C GLU A 248 20.35 -5.19 17.22
N ASP A 249 21.14 -4.19 16.82
CA ASP A 249 20.66 -2.91 16.30
C ASP A 249 19.72 -3.06 15.08
N MET A 250 19.98 -4.02 14.18
CA MET A 250 19.12 -4.25 13.01
C MET A 250 17.75 -4.80 13.40
N LYS A 251 17.69 -5.70 14.40
CA LYS A 251 16.40 -6.16 14.95
C LYS A 251 15.63 -5.00 15.57
N TRP A 252 16.33 -4.15 16.31
CA TRP A 252 15.71 -3.04 16.99
C TRP A 252 15.22 -1.96 16.00
N LEU A 253 15.98 -1.71 14.94
CA LEU A 253 15.58 -0.84 13.84
C LEU A 253 14.34 -1.39 13.10
N ALA A 254 14.27 -2.69 12.85
CA ALA A 254 13.10 -3.33 12.26
C ALA A 254 11.83 -3.08 13.09
N LYS A 255 11.92 -3.20 14.42
CA LYS A 255 10.82 -2.91 15.35
C LYS A 255 10.41 -1.44 15.30
N ARG A 256 11.37 -0.51 15.24
CA ARG A 256 11.09 0.93 15.12
C ARG A 256 10.35 1.27 13.84
N PHE A 257 10.76 0.70 12.71
CA PHE A 257 10.07 0.90 11.44
C PHE A 257 8.63 0.38 11.47
N ALA A 258 8.41 -0.79 12.07
CA ALA A 258 7.05 -1.35 12.22
C ALA A 258 6.15 -0.46 13.09
N VAL A 259 6.66 0.09 14.18
CA VAL A 259 5.91 1.05 15.02
C VAL A 259 5.68 2.37 14.27
N ALA A 260 6.69 2.89 13.57
CA ALA A 260 6.59 4.12 12.82
C ALA A 260 5.55 4.03 11.69
N ALA A 261 5.33 2.85 11.09
CA ALA A 261 4.33 2.62 10.07
C ALA A 261 2.88 2.91 10.55
N ILE A 262 2.63 2.84 11.85
CA ILE A 262 1.29 3.10 12.42
C ILE A 262 0.90 4.58 12.26
N LEU A 263 1.86 5.50 12.40
CA LEU A 263 1.60 6.95 12.39
C LEU A 263 0.92 7.45 11.09
N PRO A 264 1.49 7.21 9.89
CA PRO A 264 0.84 7.64 8.66
C PRO A 264 -0.48 6.91 8.40
N CYS A 265 -0.63 5.67 8.88
CA CYS A 265 -1.89 4.95 8.77
C CYS A 265 -2.98 5.61 9.62
N VAL A 266 -2.69 5.90 10.89
CA VAL A 266 -3.61 6.62 11.80
C VAL A 266 -3.93 8.01 11.26
N TYR A 267 -2.96 8.71 10.66
CA TYR A 267 -3.20 10.01 10.03
C TYR A 267 -4.23 9.93 8.89
N ALA A 268 -4.13 8.95 7.99
CA ALA A 268 -5.09 8.77 6.92
C ALA A 268 -6.52 8.51 7.44
N TRP A 269 -6.64 7.64 8.46
CA TRP A 269 -7.92 7.39 9.12
C TRP A 269 -8.46 8.61 9.88
N ALA A 270 -7.59 9.39 10.51
CA ALA A 270 -7.99 10.61 11.20
C ALA A 270 -8.62 11.63 10.24
N ILE A 271 -8.10 11.77 9.02
CA ILE A 271 -8.72 12.61 7.98
C ILE A 271 -10.12 12.09 7.65
N ILE A 272 -10.26 10.80 7.35
CA ILE A 272 -11.54 10.19 7.00
C ILE A 272 -12.57 10.40 8.12
N PHE A 273 -12.19 10.11 9.37
CA PHE A 273 -13.09 10.28 10.51
C PHE A 273 -13.40 11.73 10.83
N ALA A 274 -12.45 12.65 10.64
CA ALA A 274 -12.71 14.08 10.81
C ALA A 274 -13.75 14.56 9.79
N THR A 275 -13.59 14.22 8.51
CA THR A 275 -14.57 14.55 7.48
C THR A 275 -15.93 13.93 7.78
N PHE A 276 -15.95 12.65 8.15
CA PHE A 276 -17.17 11.95 8.51
C PHE A 276 -17.88 12.59 9.71
N ALA A 277 -17.14 12.91 10.78
CA ALA A 277 -17.70 13.55 11.96
C ALA A 277 -18.25 14.96 11.65
N ILE A 278 -17.60 15.72 10.77
CA ILE A 278 -18.13 17.01 10.30
C ILE A 278 -19.45 16.79 9.54
N ALA A 279 -19.51 15.79 8.67
CA ALA A 279 -20.72 15.47 7.92
C ALA A 279 -21.89 15.07 8.84
N VAL A 280 -21.65 14.20 9.84
CA VAL A 280 -22.68 13.74 10.79
C VAL A 280 -23.20 14.87 11.68
N ASN A 281 -22.33 15.82 12.06
CA ASN A 281 -22.73 16.96 12.89
C ASN A 281 -23.23 18.16 12.07
N GLY A 282 -23.22 18.07 10.74
CA GLY A 282 -23.71 19.10 9.85
C GLY A 282 -25.23 19.19 9.86
N SER A 283 -25.78 20.38 9.61
CA SER A 283 -27.23 20.61 9.56
C SER A 283 -27.87 20.20 8.22
N GLU A 284 -27.09 19.71 7.25
CA GLU A 284 -27.52 19.51 5.85
C GLU A 284 -27.90 18.06 5.51
N GLY A 285 -27.89 17.14 6.47
CA GLY A 285 -28.37 15.76 6.31
C GLY A 285 -27.39 14.71 6.80
N GLU A 286 -27.92 13.56 7.22
CA GLU A 286 -27.12 12.44 7.71
C GLU A 286 -26.42 11.69 6.56
N PRO A 287 -25.18 11.21 6.75
CA PRO A 287 -24.52 10.38 5.75
C PRO A 287 -25.32 9.08 5.48
N PRO A 288 -25.26 8.54 4.25
CA PRO A 288 -25.90 7.26 3.96
C PRO A 288 -25.34 6.10 4.80
N GLU A 289 -26.19 5.13 5.15
CA GLU A 289 -25.83 3.97 5.99
C GLU A 289 -24.60 3.20 5.48
N TYR A 290 -24.43 3.10 4.15
CA TYR A 290 -23.27 2.39 3.58
C TYR A 290 -21.95 3.07 3.93
N VAL A 291 -21.92 4.39 4.18
CA VAL A 291 -20.71 5.14 4.57
C VAL A 291 -20.28 4.73 5.98
N TYR A 292 -21.24 4.59 6.90
CA TYR A 292 -20.98 4.05 8.24
C TYR A 292 -20.41 2.63 8.16
N ALA A 293 -21.02 1.77 7.35
CA ALA A 293 -20.58 0.40 7.16
C ALA A 293 -19.16 0.34 6.57
N ILE A 294 -18.84 1.17 5.57
CA ILE A 294 -17.48 1.30 5.03
C ILE A 294 -16.54 1.67 6.16
N ASN A 295 -16.78 2.76 6.89
CA ASN A 295 -15.85 3.21 7.92
C ASN A 295 -15.60 2.17 9.01
N VAL A 296 -16.65 1.55 9.56
CA VAL A 296 -16.49 0.57 10.64
C VAL A 296 -15.81 -0.70 10.15
N VAL A 297 -16.29 -1.27 9.03
CA VAL A 297 -15.77 -2.55 8.52
C VAL A 297 -14.33 -2.41 8.05
N THR A 298 -14.03 -1.36 7.28
CA THR A 298 -12.69 -1.17 6.72
C THR A 298 -11.69 -0.74 7.80
N MET A 299 -12.09 0.03 8.80
CA MET A 299 -11.25 0.33 9.96
C MET A 299 -10.84 -0.96 10.69
N LEU A 300 -11.80 -1.81 11.04
CA LEU A 300 -11.53 -3.06 11.76
C LEU A 300 -10.63 -4.00 10.97
N LEU A 301 -10.86 -4.10 9.66
CA LEU A 301 -10.11 -4.99 8.79
C LEU A 301 -8.71 -4.46 8.45
N PHE A 302 -8.51 -3.14 8.37
CA PHE A 302 -7.24 -2.56 7.90
C PHE A 302 -6.30 -2.23 9.08
N LEU A 303 -6.82 -1.73 10.21
CA LEU A 303 -5.99 -1.31 11.36
C LEU A 303 -5.61 -2.46 12.30
N GLY A 304 -6.39 -3.53 12.38
CA GLY A 304 -6.14 -4.62 13.33
C GLY A 304 -5.22 -5.71 12.77
N PRO A 305 -5.71 -6.52 11.82
CA PRO A 305 -5.03 -7.74 11.38
C PRO A 305 -3.65 -7.52 10.76
N PHE A 306 -3.47 -6.52 9.89
CA PHE A 306 -2.20 -6.35 9.16
C PHE A 306 -1.04 -5.95 10.10
N PRO A 307 -1.16 -4.91 10.94
CA PRO A 307 -0.13 -4.62 11.92
C PRO A 307 0.09 -5.81 12.88
N TYR A 308 -0.97 -6.49 13.30
CA TYR A 308 -0.86 -7.67 14.18
C TYR A 308 0.02 -8.76 13.57
N PHE A 309 -0.25 -9.20 12.34
CA PHE A 309 0.56 -10.25 11.69
C PHE A 309 1.98 -9.79 11.39
N HIS A 310 2.17 -8.50 11.09
CA HIS A 310 3.51 -7.93 10.93
C HIS A 310 4.28 -7.93 12.25
N PHE A 311 3.71 -7.43 13.35
CA PHE A 311 4.37 -7.50 14.66
C PHE A 311 4.63 -8.95 15.11
N MET A 312 3.70 -9.87 14.88
CA MET A 312 3.91 -11.29 15.17
C MET A 312 5.07 -11.87 14.37
N SER A 313 5.23 -11.49 13.09
CA SER A 313 6.34 -11.95 12.26
C SER A 313 7.69 -11.43 12.78
N ILE A 314 7.71 -10.19 13.30
CA ILE A 314 8.88 -9.54 13.91
C ILE A 314 9.17 -10.07 15.31
N LEU A 315 8.19 -10.49 16.09
CA LEU A 315 8.42 -11.03 17.45
C LEU A 315 8.85 -12.50 17.41
N SER A 316 8.43 -13.22 16.38
CA SER A 316 8.69 -14.66 16.21
C SER A 316 10.05 -14.95 15.54
N MET A 317 11.10 -14.19 15.88
CA MET A 317 12.37 -14.21 15.13
C MET A 317 13.16 -15.49 15.29
N ASP A 318 13.08 -16.12 16.46
CA ASP A 318 13.99 -17.17 16.89
C ASP A 318 13.46 -18.60 16.63
N ASN A 319 12.21 -18.79 16.16
CA ASN A 319 11.75 -20.14 15.81
C ASN A 319 10.57 -20.26 14.82
N ALA A 320 10.64 -21.38 14.09
CA ALA A 320 9.68 -22.04 13.21
C ALA A 320 9.24 -21.30 11.93
N PHE A 321 9.83 -21.72 10.79
CA PHE A 321 9.29 -21.58 9.42
C PHE A 321 7.75 -21.65 9.35
N ARG A 322 7.14 -22.54 10.15
CA ARG A 322 5.68 -22.69 10.27
C ARG A 322 4.96 -21.43 10.74
N LEU A 323 5.49 -20.72 11.74
CA LEU A 323 4.85 -19.53 12.28
C LEU A 323 4.91 -18.36 11.29
N ARG A 324 6.02 -18.23 10.54
CA ARG A 324 6.11 -17.26 9.44
C ARG A 324 5.12 -17.57 8.33
N MET A 325 5.03 -18.83 7.90
CA MET A 325 4.01 -19.26 6.94
C MET A 325 2.59 -18.97 7.43
N ARG A 326 2.32 -19.10 8.74
CA ARG A 326 1.03 -18.71 9.34
C ARG A 326 0.80 -17.20 9.27
N CYS A 327 1.80 -16.38 9.57
CA CYS A 327 1.69 -14.91 9.47
C CYS A 327 1.42 -14.50 8.02
N GLU A 328 2.10 -15.10 7.04
CA GLU A 328 1.85 -14.82 5.63
C GLU A 328 0.48 -15.32 5.16
N THR A 329 0.04 -16.48 5.64
CA THR A 329 -1.32 -16.96 5.41
C THR A 329 -2.34 -15.98 6.02
N GLY A 330 -2.07 -15.43 7.20
CA GLY A 330 -2.88 -14.40 7.85
C GLY A 330 -2.99 -13.14 7.01
N HIS A 331 -1.88 -12.58 6.55
CA HIS A 331 -1.87 -11.44 5.62
C HIS A 331 -2.66 -11.72 4.34
N ALA A 332 -2.50 -12.89 3.74
CA ALA A 332 -3.24 -13.29 2.55
C ALA A 332 -4.75 -13.42 2.80
N THR A 333 -5.12 -14.02 3.94
CA THR A 333 -6.52 -14.22 4.36
C THR A 333 -7.21 -12.88 4.58
N PHE A 334 -6.63 -12.02 5.41
CA PHE A 334 -7.20 -10.72 5.71
C PHE A 334 -7.08 -9.75 4.54
N GLY A 335 -6.06 -9.89 3.70
CA GLY A 335 -5.98 -9.22 2.39
C GLY A 335 -7.19 -9.51 1.53
N PHE A 336 -7.58 -10.79 1.43
CA PHE A 336 -8.78 -11.21 0.72
C PHE A 336 -10.05 -10.64 1.33
N PHE A 337 -10.26 -10.80 2.64
CA PHE A 337 -11.47 -10.30 3.30
C PHE A 337 -11.59 -8.77 3.23
N SER A 338 -10.49 -8.05 3.43
CA SER A 338 -10.46 -6.58 3.40
C SER A 338 -10.85 -6.00 2.05
N LYS A 339 -10.25 -6.54 0.98
CA LYS A 339 -10.53 -6.14 -0.40
C LYS A 339 -11.94 -6.54 -0.83
N SER A 340 -12.37 -7.76 -0.48
CA SER A 340 -13.71 -8.24 -0.79
C SER A 340 -14.76 -7.38 -0.07
N ALA A 341 -14.62 -7.16 1.23
CA ALA A 341 -15.55 -6.34 2.01
C ALA A 341 -15.69 -4.92 1.44
N LEU A 342 -14.56 -4.25 1.17
CA LEU A 342 -14.61 -2.92 0.56
C LEU A 342 -15.28 -2.95 -0.82
N ALA A 343 -14.91 -3.91 -1.68
CA ALA A 343 -15.49 -4.01 -3.02
C ALA A 343 -17.01 -4.17 -3.00
N TRP A 344 -17.53 -5.04 -2.14
CA TRP A 344 -18.98 -5.25 -2.00
C TRP A 344 -19.69 -4.08 -1.34
N LEU A 345 -19.08 -3.42 -0.35
CA LEU A 345 -19.67 -2.22 0.26
C LEU A 345 -19.76 -1.08 -0.76
N VAL A 346 -18.74 -0.92 -1.62
CA VAL A 346 -18.78 0.06 -2.72
C VAL A 346 -19.84 -0.30 -3.74
N TYR A 347 -19.93 -1.57 -4.14
CA TYR A 347 -20.97 -2.07 -5.04
C TYR A 347 -22.37 -1.68 -4.56
N TRP A 348 -22.70 -1.98 -3.31
CA TRP A 348 -24.00 -1.65 -2.73
C TRP A 348 -24.22 -0.14 -2.60
N GLY A 349 -23.18 0.61 -2.22
CA GLY A 349 -23.24 2.06 -2.14
C GLY A 349 -23.56 2.71 -3.50
N VAL A 350 -22.86 2.32 -4.57
CA VAL A 350 -23.10 2.84 -5.93
C VAL A 350 -24.51 2.52 -6.41
N ARG A 351 -25.01 1.30 -6.15
CA ARG A 351 -26.37 0.94 -6.57
C ARG A 351 -27.46 1.75 -5.84
N ARG A 352 -27.31 1.98 -4.53
CA ARG A 352 -28.26 2.82 -3.79
C ARG A 352 -28.30 4.26 -4.33
N ILE A 353 -27.14 4.84 -4.63
CA ILE A 353 -27.06 6.19 -5.22
C ILE A 353 -27.88 6.27 -6.52
N GLN A 354 -27.84 5.24 -7.36
CA GLN A 354 -28.61 5.23 -8.61
C GLN A 354 -30.10 5.01 -8.42
N GLU A 355 -30.49 4.17 -7.46
CA GLU A 355 -31.90 3.96 -7.13
C GLU A 355 -32.55 5.26 -6.65
N ASP A 356 -31.85 6.05 -5.81
CA ASP A 356 -32.34 7.34 -5.32
C ASP A 356 -32.52 8.37 -6.45
N VAL A 357 -31.60 8.40 -7.43
CA VAL A 357 -31.68 9.30 -8.60
C VAL A 357 -32.84 8.96 -9.53
N VAL A 358 -33.25 7.70 -9.62
CA VAL A 358 -34.37 7.27 -10.48
C VAL A 358 -35.73 7.59 -9.85
N VAL A 359 -35.79 7.73 -8.53
CA VAL A 359 -37.04 7.99 -7.78
C VAL A 359 -37.31 9.49 -7.59
N SER A 360 -36.28 10.35 -7.68
CA SER A 360 -36.39 11.82 -7.69
C SER A 360 -36.73 12.37 -9.06
#